data_AF-A0A3Q0DM26-F1
#
_entry.id   AF-A0A3Q0DM26-F1
#
_cell.length_a   1.000
_cell.length_b   1.000
_cell.length_c   1.000
_cell.angle_alpha   90.00
_cell.angle_beta   90.00
_cell.angle_gamma   90.00
#
_symmetry.space_group_name_H-M   'P 1'
#
loop_
_entity.id
_entity.type
_entity.pdbx_description
1 polymer ?
#
loop_
_entity_poly.entity_id
_entity_poly.type
_entity_poly.pdbx_seq_one_letter_code
_entity_poly.pdbx_strand_id
1 'polypeptide(L)'
;YEERGRCYLLSAPGPHALLLVTQLGRYTAQDQQAVKAVRDMFGEGILKRVVVVFTRKEDLGESSLQDYVRCTDNQALRELVAECEGRVCAFDNRATGREQEAQVEELLGLVEGLVRERGGAHYTNEVYDLAQALHWASPEERLRRVAETVAARVQRPKGSWLLARLREWQKSPKSGWLHSLTFLLGCVLLFCELLFRRRRDLTEDFVGVKIDNYDIK
;
A
#
# COMPACT_ATOMS: atom_id res chain seq x y z
N TYR A 1 -12.96 0.49 -19.35
CA TYR A 1 -11.76 1.23 -18.86
C TYR A 1 -11.60 2.60 -19.49
N GLU A 2 -12.26 2.88 -20.62
CA GLU A 2 -12.26 4.19 -21.29
C GLU A 2 -12.60 5.35 -20.36
N GLU A 3 -13.73 5.29 -19.63
CA GLU A 3 -14.11 6.35 -18.68
C GLU A 3 -13.09 6.56 -17.53
N ARG A 4 -12.43 5.48 -17.09
CA ARG A 4 -11.33 5.61 -16.12
C ARG A 4 -10.13 6.32 -16.75
N GLY A 5 -9.80 6.01 -18.00
CA GLY A 5 -8.79 6.73 -18.76
C GLY A 5 -9.14 8.20 -18.98
N ARG A 6 -10.41 8.49 -19.28
CA ARG A 6 -10.91 9.87 -19.41
C ARG A 6 -10.78 10.65 -18.10
N CYS A 7 -11.07 10.03 -16.96
CA CYS A 7 -10.82 10.62 -15.64
C CYS A 7 -9.35 11.04 -15.45
N TYR A 8 -8.40 10.19 -15.83
CA TYR A 8 -6.96 10.54 -15.83
C TYR A 8 -6.65 11.72 -16.75
N LEU A 9 -7.20 11.74 -17.97
CA LEU A 9 -6.95 12.82 -18.92
C LEU A 9 -7.51 14.17 -18.44
N LEU A 10 -8.70 14.17 -17.81
CA LEU A 10 -9.34 15.38 -17.28
C LEU A 10 -8.63 15.91 -16.02
N SER A 11 -7.90 15.05 -15.32
CA SER A 11 -7.17 15.41 -14.10
C SER A 11 -5.66 15.56 -14.30
N ALA A 12 -5.13 15.36 -15.53
CA ALA A 12 -3.72 15.51 -15.82
C ALA A 12 -3.27 16.98 -15.60
N PRO A 13 -2.07 17.24 -15.02
CA PRO A 13 -0.99 16.30 -14.74
C PRO A 13 -1.20 15.40 -13.51
N GLY A 14 -2.22 15.72 -12.69
CA GLY A 14 -2.72 14.91 -11.60
C GLY A 14 -3.47 15.74 -10.56
N PRO A 15 -4.27 15.12 -9.67
CA PRO A 15 -5.07 15.85 -8.71
C PRO A 15 -4.24 16.36 -7.53
N HIS A 16 -4.56 17.55 -7.05
CA HIS A 16 -4.00 18.10 -5.80
C HIS A 16 -4.54 17.34 -4.59
N ALA A 17 -5.85 17.12 -4.58
CA ALA A 17 -6.58 16.34 -3.59
C ALA A 17 -7.64 15.47 -4.28
N LEU A 18 -8.01 14.37 -3.63
CA LEU A 18 -9.14 13.54 -4.02
C LEU A 18 -10.21 13.65 -2.93
N LEU A 19 -11.45 13.96 -3.30
CA LEU A 19 -12.56 14.04 -2.34
C LEU A 19 -13.28 12.69 -2.32
N LEU A 20 -13.26 12.01 -1.18
CA LEU A 20 -14.01 10.78 -0.98
C LEU A 20 -15.31 11.11 -0.24
N VAL A 21 -16.42 11.05 -0.94
CA VAL A 21 -17.74 11.43 -0.40
C VAL A 21 -18.43 10.20 0.19
N THR A 22 -18.85 10.30 1.45
CA THR A 22 -19.64 9.27 2.16
C THR A 22 -20.80 9.93 2.88
N GLN A 23 -21.87 9.20 3.16
CA GLN A 23 -22.96 9.72 3.99
C GLN A 23 -22.64 9.53 5.47
N LEU A 24 -22.92 10.55 6.29
CA LEU A 24 -22.81 10.44 7.74
C LEU A 24 -23.67 9.28 8.26
N GLY A 25 -23.13 8.52 9.23
CA GLY A 25 -23.82 7.37 9.83
C GLY A 25 -23.92 6.13 8.92
N ARG A 26 -23.46 6.21 7.66
CA ARG A 26 -23.66 5.14 6.67
C ARG A 26 -22.39 4.86 5.87
N TYR A 27 -21.35 4.40 6.56
CA TYR A 27 -20.16 3.84 5.92
C TYR A 27 -20.28 2.31 5.80
N THR A 28 -20.45 1.83 4.57
CA THR A 28 -20.91 0.49 4.24
C THR A 28 -19.88 -0.33 3.46
N ALA A 29 -20.19 -1.59 3.16
CA ALA A 29 -19.37 -2.43 2.30
C ALA A 29 -19.22 -1.83 0.88
N GLN A 30 -20.23 -1.11 0.39
CA GLN A 30 -20.16 -0.39 -0.89
C GLN A 30 -19.11 0.73 -0.84
N ASP A 31 -19.04 1.49 0.26
CA ASP A 31 -18.04 2.54 0.44
C ASP A 31 -16.63 1.96 0.52
N GLN A 32 -16.46 0.84 1.22
CA GLN A 32 -15.19 0.10 1.26
C GLN A 32 -14.78 -0.40 -0.14
N GLN A 33 -15.73 -0.89 -0.94
CA GLN A 33 -15.48 -1.28 -2.32
C GLN A 33 -15.08 -0.09 -3.19
N ALA A 34 -15.68 1.08 -2.99
CA ALA A 34 -15.30 2.31 -3.67
C ALA A 34 -13.87 2.75 -3.30
N VAL A 35 -13.51 2.75 -2.01
CA VAL A 35 -12.14 3.01 -1.54
C VAL A 35 -11.15 2.03 -2.17
N LYS A 36 -11.49 0.74 -2.22
CA LYS A 36 -10.66 -0.28 -2.89
C LYS A 36 -10.49 0.02 -4.37
N ALA A 37 -11.56 0.41 -5.07
CA ALA A 37 -11.48 0.77 -6.49
C ALA A 37 -10.60 2.02 -6.72
N VAL A 38 -10.63 3.00 -5.81
CA VAL A 38 -9.73 4.17 -5.83
C VAL A 38 -8.27 3.73 -5.68
N ARG A 39 -7.95 2.83 -4.74
CA ARG A 39 -6.59 2.28 -4.58
C ARG A 39 -6.15 1.48 -5.80
N ASP A 40 -7.01 0.61 -6.32
CA ASP A 40 -6.68 -0.21 -7.48
C ASP A 40 -6.46 0.68 -8.73
N MET A 41 -7.18 1.80 -8.84
CA MET A 41 -7.06 2.73 -9.97
C MET A 41 -5.83 3.65 -9.86
N PHE A 42 -5.62 4.32 -8.73
CA PHE A 42 -4.56 5.31 -8.55
C PHE A 42 -3.29 4.73 -7.93
N GLY A 43 -3.41 3.76 -7.04
CA GLY A 43 -2.34 3.18 -6.24
C GLY A 43 -2.51 3.46 -4.75
N GLU A 44 -1.90 2.64 -3.89
CA GLU A 44 -2.05 2.74 -2.42
C GLU A 44 -1.68 4.11 -1.84
N GLY A 45 -0.72 4.80 -2.45
CA GLY A 45 -0.30 6.14 -2.01
C GLY A 45 -1.36 7.25 -2.17
N ILE A 46 -2.46 6.99 -2.89
CA ILE A 46 -3.49 8.01 -3.15
C ILE A 46 -4.20 8.48 -1.88
N LEU A 47 -4.34 7.63 -0.84
CA LEU A 47 -5.07 8.02 0.37
C LEU A 47 -4.41 9.16 1.15
N LYS A 48 -3.09 9.34 0.97
CA LYS A 48 -2.35 10.49 1.49
C LYS A 48 -2.75 11.83 0.87
N ARG A 49 -3.58 11.79 -0.18
CA ARG A 49 -4.16 12.92 -0.93
C ARG A 49 -5.66 13.04 -0.72
N VAL A 50 -6.27 12.15 0.07
CA VAL A 50 -7.72 12.10 0.24
C VAL A 50 -8.16 13.01 1.38
N VAL A 51 -9.26 13.71 1.14
CA VAL A 51 -10.11 14.34 2.16
C VAL A 51 -11.43 13.58 2.16
N VAL A 52 -11.85 13.08 3.34
CA VAL A 52 -13.13 12.39 3.47
C VAL A 52 -14.23 13.42 3.74
N VAL A 53 -15.22 13.49 2.86
CA VAL A 53 -16.34 14.43 2.95
C VAL A 53 -17.59 13.67 3.38
N PHE A 54 -18.11 13.99 4.56
CA PHE A 54 -19.36 13.45 5.08
C PHE A 54 -20.53 14.32 4.64
N THR A 55 -21.44 13.76 3.86
CA THR A 55 -22.70 14.41 3.53
C THR A 55 -23.74 14.19 4.63
N ARG A 56 -24.80 14.99 4.62
CA ARG A 56 -25.84 15.03 5.65
C ARG A 56 -25.33 15.53 7.00
N LYS A 57 -24.60 16.64 6.99
CA LYS A 57 -24.09 17.30 8.19
C LYS A 57 -25.20 17.59 9.21
N GLU A 58 -26.42 17.84 8.76
CA GLU A 58 -27.58 18.07 9.64
C GLU A 58 -27.87 16.89 10.60
N ASP A 59 -27.46 15.67 10.24
CA ASP A 59 -27.61 14.48 11.08
C ASP A 59 -26.62 14.47 12.28
N LEU A 60 -25.62 15.36 12.34
CA LEU A 60 -24.72 15.52 13.50
C LEU A 60 -25.41 16.21 14.70
N GLY A 61 -26.45 17.00 14.46
CA GLY A 61 -27.04 17.88 15.48
C GLY A 61 -25.99 18.79 16.11
N GLU A 62 -25.93 18.81 17.44
CA GLU A 62 -24.95 19.60 18.21
C GLU A 62 -23.57 18.94 18.34
N SER A 63 -23.38 17.73 17.80
CA SER A 63 -22.12 17.00 17.93
C SER A 63 -21.10 17.46 16.89
N SER A 64 -19.81 17.46 17.27
CA SER A 64 -18.75 17.74 16.30
C SER A 64 -18.47 16.53 15.39
N LEU A 65 -18.02 16.80 14.15
CA LEU A 65 -17.57 15.73 13.25
C LEU A 65 -16.39 14.96 13.83
N GLN A 66 -15.49 15.65 14.54
CA GLN A 66 -14.34 15.03 15.18
C GLN A 66 -14.78 14.02 16.25
N ASP A 67 -15.80 14.34 17.03
CA ASP A 67 -16.34 13.41 18.03
C ASP A 67 -17.03 12.22 17.37
N TYR A 68 -17.80 12.44 16.29
CA TYR A 68 -18.40 11.34 15.52
C TYR A 68 -17.33 10.34 15.02
N VAL A 69 -16.28 10.84 14.40
CA VAL A 69 -15.18 10.01 13.85
C VAL A 69 -14.42 9.28 14.95
N ARG A 70 -14.22 9.91 16.11
CA ARG A 70 -13.50 9.29 17.25
C ARG A 70 -14.33 8.22 17.95
N CYS A 71 -15.63 8.44 18.07
CA CYS A 71 -16.54 7.60 18.85
C CYS A 71 -17.27 6.54 18.02
N THR A 72 -17.14 6.54 16.69
CA THR A 72 -17.76 5.51 15.84
C THR A 72 -17.24 4.10 16.18
N ASP A 73 -18.16 3.14 16.22
CA ASP A 73 -17.90 1.72 16.32
C ASP A 73 -17.50 1.08 14.97
N ASN A 74 -17.64 1.83 13.87
CA ASN A 74 -17.28 1.38 12.54
C ASN A 74 -15.76 1.37 12.35
N GLN A 75 -15.16 0.20 12.60
CA GLN A 75 -13.72 0.00 12.48
C GLN A 75 -13.16 0.38 11.11
N ALA A 76 -13.86 0.02 10.03
CA ALA A 76 -13.40 0.29 8.68
C ALA A 76 -13.39 1.80 8.37
N LEU A 77 -14.34 2.56 8.92
CA LEU A 77 -14.33 4.02 8.82
C LEU A 77 -13.15 4.63 9.59
N ARG A 78 -12.87 4.15 10.80
CA ARG A 78 -11.71 4.63 11.59
C ARG A 78 -10.39 4.39 10.88
N GLU A 79 -10.23 3.21 10.28
CA GLU A 79 -9.05 2.85 9.49
C GLU A 79 -8.89 3.77 8.27
N LEU A 80 -9.97 3.99 7.51
CA LEU A 80 -9.97 4.91 6.38
C LEU A 80 -9.54 6.31 6.80
N VAL A 81 -10.12 6.86 7.87
CA VAL A 81 -9.78 8.21 8.34
C VAL A 81 -8.33 8.28 8.80
N ALA A 82 -7.83 7.25 9.48
CA ALA A 82 -6.42 7.18 9.89
C ALA A 82 -5.48 7.15 8.67
N GLU A 83 -5.80 6.40 7.62
CA GLU A 83 -5.02 6.38 6.36
C GLU A 83 -5.10 7.70 5.59
N CYS A 84 -6.21 8.43 5.74
CA CYS A 84 -6.37 9.80 5.25
C CYS A 84 -5.76 10.85 6.22
N GLU A 85 -4.96 10.42 7.20
CA GLU A 85 -4.26 11.26 8.19
C GLU A 85 -5.22 12.22 8.94
N GLY A 86 -6.46 11.79 9.19
CA GLY A 86 -7.45 12.56 9.93
C GLY A 86 -8.18 13.65 9.13
N ARG A 87 -7.92 13.81 7.83
CA ARG A 87 -8.58 14.82 6.99
C ARG A 87 -10.04 14.47 6.72
N VAL A 88 -10.93 15.11 7.47
CA VAL A 88 -12.39 14.95 7.38
C VAL A 88 -13.07 16.32 7.30
N CYS A 89 -14.19 16.41 6.59
CA CYS A 89 -15.05 17.58 6.54
C CYS A 89 -16.52 17.15 6.43
N ALA A 90 -17.47 17.95 6.92
CA ALA A 90 -18.91 17.67 6.83
C ALA A 90 -19.63 18.72 5.99
N PHE A 91 -20.55 18.25 5.15
CA PHE A 91 -21.34 19.08 4.23
C PHE A 91 -22.83 18.86 4.43
N ASP A 92 -23.57 19.97 4.57
CA ASP A 92 -24.99 20.01 4.25
C ASP A 92 -25.12 20.56 2.83
N ASN A 93 -25.51 19.69 1.90
CA ASN A 93 -25.68 20.07 0.49
C ASN A 93 -26.93 20.94 0.24
N ARG A 94 -27.76 21.17 1.27
CA ARG A 94 -28.92 22.06 1.24
C ARG A 94 -28.62 23.44 1.81
N ALA A 95 -27.47 23.62 2.47
CA ALA A 95 -27.05 24.90 3.02
C ALA A 95 -26.94 25.96 1.92
N THR A 96 -27.31 27.20 2.26
CA THR A 96 -27.22 28.36 1.36
C THR A 96 -26.62 29.56 2.08
N GLY A 97 -26.13 30.55 1.33
CA GLY A 97 -25.54 31.76 1.88
C GLY A 97 -24.33 31.48 2.76
N ARG A 98 -24.26 32.11 3.95
CA ARG A 98 -23.07 32.05 4.83
C ARG A 98 -22.70 30.64 5.28
N GLU A 99 -23.68 29.77 5.49
CA GLU A 99 -23.40 28.40 5.90
C GLU A 99 -22.76 27.59 4.77
N GLN A 100 -23.23 27.80 3.53
CA GLN A 100 -22.63 27.22 2.34
C GLN A 100 -21.20 27.73 2.13
N GLU A 101 -20.98 29.03 2.30
CA GLU A 101 -19.65 29.64 2.19
C GLU A 101 -18.69 29.05 3.24
N ALA A 102 -19.12 28.93 4.50
CA ALA A 102 -18.31 28.40 5.59
C ALA A 102 -17.87 26.94 5.37
N GLN A 103 -18.77 26.06 4.92
CA GLN A 103 -18.39 24.65 4.66
C GLN A 103 -17.43 24.52 3.45
N VAL A 104 -17.57 25.41 2.45
CA VAL A 104 -16.64 25.46 1.31
C VAL A 104 -15.28 25.97 1.75
N GLU A 105 -15.24 27.01 2.60
CA GLU A 105 -13.99 27.55 3.16
C GLU A 105 -13.26 26.51 4.01
N GLU A 106 -13.97 25.75 4.84
CA GLU A 106 -13.40 24.64 5.62
C GLU A 106 -12.74 23.59 4.72
N LEU A 107 -13.44 23.16 3.66
CA LEU A 107 -12.91 22.19 2.71
C LEU A 107 -11.67 22.70 1.97
N LEU A 108 -11.73 23.94 1.46
CA LEU A 108 -10.62 24.56 0.75
C LEU A 108 -9.41 24.72 1.69
N GLY A 109 -9.62 25.10 2.95
CA GLY A 109 -8.55 25.16 3.95
C GLY A 109 -7.85 23.81 4.16
N LEU A 110 -8.60 22.70 4.21
CA LEU A 110 -8.04 21.35 4.28
C LEU A 110 -7.24 20.99 3.02
N VAL A 111 -7.75 21.32 1.84
CA VAL A 111 -7.07 21.06 0.56
C VAL A 111 -5.79 21.89 0.45
N GLU A 112 -5.82 23.18 0.82
CA GLU A 112 -4.65 24.05 0.83
C GLU A 112 -3.59 23.57 1.82
N GLY A 113 -4.00 23.16 3.02
CA GLY A 113 -3.11 22.55 4.01
C GLY A 113 -2.43 21.29 3.45
N LEU A 114 -3.21 20.39 2.86
CA LEU A 114 -2.69 19.19 2.20
C LEU A 114 -1.69 19.53 1.08
N VAL A 115 -2.01 20.49 0.20
CA VAL A 115 -1.11 20.90 -0.89
C VAL A 115 0.20 21.47 -0.33
N ARG A 116 0.12 22.29 0.73
CA ARG A 116 1.28 22.87 1.41
C ARG A 116 2.17 21.79 2.04
N GLU A 117 1.58 20.83 2.75
CA GLU A 117 2.29 19.69 3.34
C GLU A 117 2.99 18.82 2.30
N ARG A 118 2.46 18.77 1.07
CA ARG A 118 3.09 18.07 -0.07
C ARG A 118 3.99 18.97 -0.92
N GLY A 119 4.35 20.16 -0.44
CA GLY A 119 5.27 21.08 -1.11
C GLY A 119 4.74 21.62 -2.45
N GLY A 120 3.42 21.74 -2.60
CA GLY A 120 2.77 22.17 -3.84
C GLY A 120 2.65 21.08 -4.91
N ALA A 121 3.23 19.89 -4.71
CA ALA A 121 3.19 18.84 -5.70
C ALA A 121 1.77 18.26 -5.84
N HIS A 122 1.30 17.98 -7.05
CA HIS A 122 0.10 17.17 -7.32
C HIS A 122 0.41 15.66 -7.28
N TYR A 123 -0.63 14.82 -7.18
CA TYR A 123 -0.44 13.37 -7.19
C TYR A 123 -0.10 12.91 -8.61
N THR A 124 0.92 12.08 -8.78
CA THR A 124 1.23 11.45 -10.07
C THR A 124 1.46 9.95 -9.91
N ASN A 125 1.34 9.23 -11.02
CA ASN A 125 1.71 7.83 -11.18
C ASN A 125 2.05 7.57 -12.67
N GLU A 126 2.36 6.33 -13.04
CA GLU A 126 2.80 6.02 -14.39
C GLU A 126 1.75 6.30 -15.49
N VAL A 127 0.46 6.34 -15.11
CA VAL A 127 -0.63 6.65 -16.03
C VAL A 127 -0.67 8.15 -16.31
N TYR A 128 -0.49 8.98 -15.27
CA TYR A 128 -0.37 10.44 -15.43
C TYR A 128 0.89 10.82 -16.22
N ASP A 129 2.02 10.16 -15.96
CA ASP A 129 3.25 10.39 -16.70
C ASP A 129 3.06 10.05 -18.19
N LEU A 130 2.35 8.95 -18.50
CA LEU A 130 1.98 8.60 -19.88
C LEU A 130 1.03 9.64 -20.51
N ALA A 131 0.03 10.11 -19.76
CA ALA A 131 -0.91 11.12 -20.26
C ALA A 131 -0.18 12.42 -20.65
N GLN A 132 0.82 12.84 -19.86
CA GLN A 132 1.67 13.99 -20.16
C GLN A 132 2.61 13.72 -21.33
N ALA A 133 3.22 12.53 -21.38
CA ALA A 133 4.09 12.09 -22.47
C ALA A 133 3.35 11.83 -23.79
N LEU A 134 2.02 11.87 -23.81
CA LEU A 134 1.23 11.75 -25.03
C LEU A 134 0.46 13.04 -25.34
N HIS A 135 0.88 14.18 -24.78
CA HIS A 135 0.15 15.44 -24.99
C HIS A 135 0.10 15.88 -26.47
N TRP A 136 1.06 15.45 -27.30
CA TRP A 136 1.11 15.70 -28.75
C TRP A 136 0.34 14.68 -29.61
N ALA A 137 -0.10 13.56 -29.02
CA ALA A 137 -0.88 12.56 -29.75
C ALA A 137 -2.32 13.06 -29.99
N SER A 138 -3.03 12.44 -30.94
CA SER A 138 -4.46 12.75 -31.11
C SER A 138 -5.25 12.40 -29.83
N PRO A 139 -6.35 13.10 -29.54
CA PRO A 139 -7.16 12.81 -28.35
C PRO A 139 -7.62 11.35 -28.25
N GLU A 140 -7.94 10.73 -29.39
CA GLU A 140 -8.39 9.33 -29.46
C GLU A 140 -7.25 8.36 -29.10
N GLU A 141 -6.06 8.55 -29.69
CA GLU A 141 -4.91 7.71 -29.40
C GLU A 141 -4.43 7.88 -27.95
N ARG A 142 -4.44 9.14 -27.46
CA ARG A 142 -4.11 9.45 -26.08
C ARG A 142 -5.05 8.75 -25.10
N LEU A 143 -6.36 8.80 -25.36
CA LEU A 143 -7.36 8.12 -24.54
C LEU A 143 -7.20 6.60 -24.59
N ARG A 144 -7.02 6.03 -25.79
CA ARG A 144 -6.82 4.59 -25.99
C ARG A 144 -5.65 4.07 -25.16
N ARG A 145 -4.47 4.68 -25.30
CA ARG A 145 -3.25 4.26 -24.58
C ARG A 145 -3.35 4.43 -23.07
N VAL A 146 -3.94 5.53 -22.61
CA VAL A 146 -4.17 5.76 -21.17
C VAL A 146 -5.15 4.72 -20.62
N ALA A 147 -6.27 4.47 -21.31
CA ALA A 147 -7.26 3.47 -20.89
C ALA A 147 -6.69 2.04 -20.85
N GLU A 148 -5.86 1.67 -21.83
CA GLU A 148 -5.12 0.40 -21.84
C GLU A 148 -4.17 0.28 -20.63
N THR A 149 -3.45 1.35 -20.31
CA THR A 149 -2.53 1.37 -19.17
C THR A 149 -3.27 1.27 -17.83
N VAL A 150 -4.40 1.96 -17.68
CA VAL A 150 -5.28 1.82 -16.52
C VAL A 150 -5.81 0.38 -16.40
N ALA A 151 -6.24 -0.22 -17.52
CA ALA A 151 -6.73 -1.59 -17.54
C ALA A 151 -5.64 -2.58 -17.10
N ALA A 152 -4.41 -2.42 -17.60
CA ALA A 152 -3.28 -3.23 -17.19
C ALA A 152 -2.97 -3.08 -15.70
N ARG A 153 -2.99 -1.86 -15.16
CA ARG A 153 -2.74 -1.59 -13.74
C ARG A 153 -3.77 -2.26 -12.83
N VAL A 154 -5.06 -2.06 -13.10
CA VAL A 154 -6.15 -2.61 -12.27
C VAL A 154 -6.14 -4.15 -12.28
N GLN A 155 -5.71 -4.76 -13.39
CA GLN A 155 -5.62 -6.22 -13.53
C GLN A 155 -4.32 -6.82 -12.97
N ARG A 156 -3.36 -6.00 -12.50
CA ARG A 156 -2.10 -6.53 -11.94
C ARG A 156 -2.38 -7.35 -10.68
N PRO A 157 -1.85 -8.58 -10.58
CA PRO A 157 -1.99 -9.39 -9.37
C PRO A 157 -1.41 -8.66 -8.15
N LYS A 158 -2.18 -8.61 -7.05
CA LYS A 158 -1.70 -8.09 -5.77
C LYS A 158 -0.51 -8.95 -5.30
N GLY A 159 0.59 -8.29 -4.90
CA GLY A 159 1.83 -8.98 -4.54
C GLY A 159 2.76 -9.31 -5.72
N SER A 160 2.42 -8.96 -6.96
CA SER A 160 3.36 -9.04 -8.09
C SER A 160 4.65 -8.23 -7.84
N TRP A 161 4.55 -7.13 -7.08
CA TRP A 161 5.73 -6.37 -6.63
C TRP A 161 6.66 -7.20 -5.72
N LEU A 162 6.14 -8.14 -4.92
CA LEU A 162 6.97 -9.06 -4.13
C LEU A 162 7.76 -9.97 -5.07
N LEU A 163 7.13 -10.47 -6.13
CA LEU A 163 7.80 -11.28 -7.15
C LEU A 163 8.84 -10.46 -7.93
N ALA A 164 8.54 -9.21 -8.28
CA ALA A 164 9.47 -8.30 -8.91
C ALA A 164 10.67 -7.98 -8.00
N ARG A 165 10.41 -7.67 -6.71
CA ARG A 165 11.42 -7.41 -5.70
C ARG A 165 12.26 -8.65 -5.39
N LEU A 166 11.68 -9.84 -5.34
CA LEU A 166 12.39 -11.11 -5.20
C LEU A 166 13.31 -11.34 -6.41
N ARG A 167 12.82 -11.10 -7.63
CA ARG A 167 13.61 -11.19 -8.86
C ARG A 167 14.76 -10.17 -8.89
N GLU A 168 14.57 -8.97 -8.37
CA GLU A 168 15.62 -7.96 -8.21
C GLU A 168 16.63 -8.35 -7.13
N TRP A 169 16.17 -8.93 -6.02
CA TRP A 169 17.03 -9.46 -4.95
C TRP A 169 17.96 -10.55 -5.48
N GLN A 170 17.43 -11.43 -6.34
CA GLN A 170 18.18 -12.49 -7.00
C GLN A 170 19.24 -11.96 -8.00
N LYS A 171 19.07 -10.72 -8.50
CA LYS A 171 20.00 -10.05 -9.42
C LYS A 171 21.00 -9.12 -8.72
N SER A 172 20.88 -8.91 -7.41
CA SER A 172 21.79 -8.02 -6.67
C SER A 172 23.16 -8.69 -6.48
N PRO A 173 24.28 -8.07 -6.91
CA PRO A 173 25.62 -8.68 -6.82
C PRO A 173 26.17 -8.82 -5.39
N LYS A 174 25.43 -8.37 -4.38
CA LYS A 174 25.86 -8.41 -2.96
C LYS A 174 25.49 -9.71 -2.23
N SER A 175 25.13 -10.78 -2.95
CA SER A 175 24.85 -12.11 -2.37
C SER A 175 26.10 -12.92 -1.98
N GLY A 176 27.32 -12.36 -2.12
CA GLY A 176 28.57 -13.03 -1.75
C GLY A 176 28.64 -13.50 -0.29
N TRP A 177 28.01 -12.78 0.65
CA TRP A 177 27.90 -13.22 2.05
C TRP A 177 26.93 -14.39 2.23
N LEU A 178 25.89 -14.51 1.40
CA LEU A 178 24.92 -15.62 1.49
C LEU A 178 25.54 -16.93 1.01
N HIS A 179 26.33 -16.90 -0.06
CA HIS A 179 27.13 -18.06 -0.50
C HIS A 179 28.20 -18.44 0.52
N SER A 180 28.77 -17.44 1.22
CA SER A 180 29.71 -17.69 2.31
C SER A 180 29.01 -18.34 3.51
N LEU A 181 27.77 -17.95 3.82
CA LEU A 181 26.98 -18.52 4.92
C LEU A 181 26.52 -19.94 4.60
N THR A 182 26.08 -20.22 3.36
CA THR A 182 25.72 -21.59 2.94
C THR A 182 26.94 -22.51 2.90
N PHE A 183 28.11 -22.00 2.48
CA PHE A 183 29.36 -22.72 2.55
C PHE A 183 29.76 -23.01 4.00
N LEU A 184 29.68 -22.02 4.91
CA LEU A 184 29.93 -22.21 6.34
C LEU A 184 29.00 -23.25 6.96
N LEU A 185 27.70 -23.21 6.65
CA LEU A 185 26.74 -24.20 7.15
C LEU A 185 27.09 -25.61 6.64
N GLY A 186 27.50 -25.74 5.38
CA GLY A 186 27.98 -26.99 4.80
C GLY A 186 29.26 -27.50 5.49
N CYS A 187 30.22 -26.62 5.75
CA CYS A 187 31.44 -26.96 6.50
C CYS A 187 31.14 -27.42 7.93
N VAL A 188 30.20 -26.76 8.62
CA VAL A 188 29.78 -27.16 9.97
C VAL A 188 29.12 -28.54 9.96
N LEU A 189 28.26 -28.83 8.98
CA LEU A 189 27.63 -30.16 8.86
C LEU A 189 28.65 -31.26 8.59
N LEU A 190 29.60 -31.04 7.66
CA LEU A 190 30.68 -32.00 7.38
C LEU A 190 31.59 -32.20 8.59
N PHE A 191 31.93 -31.13 9.29
CA PHE A 191 32.74 -31.20 10.51
C PHE A 191 32.02 -31.97 11.61
N CYS A 192 30.71 -31.72 11.80
CA CYS A 192 29.89 -32.50 12.72
C CYS A 192 29.86 -33.98 12.34
N GLU A 193 29.74 -34.31 11.04
CA GLU A 193 29.75 -35.70 10.59
C GLU A 193 31.12 -36.37 10.80
N LEU A 194 32.23 -35.65 10.58
CA LEU A 194 33.58 -36.14 10.87
C LEU A 194 33.82 -36.35 12.37
N LEU A 195 33.33 -35.45 13.23
CA LEU A 195 33.37 -35.66 14.67
C LEU A 195 32.51 -36.86 15.08
N PHE A 196 31.35 -37.06 14.44
CA PHE A 196 30.51 -38.21 14.70
C PHE A 196 31.15 -39.53 14.25
N ARG A 197 31.86 -39.53 13.11
CA ARG A 197 32.64 -40.68 12.63
C ARG A 197 33.83 -40.97 13.55
N ARG A 198 34.61 -39.95 13.92
CA ARG A 198 35.74 -40.09 14.86
C ARG A 198 35.31 -40.57 16.24
N ARG A 199 34.13 -40.14 16.72
CA ARG A 199 33.55 -40.64 17.97
C ARG A 199 33.14 -42.11 17.84
N ARG A 200 32.69 -42.54 16.66
CA ARG A 200 32.37 -43.94 16.34
C ARG A 200 33.63 -44.82 16.34
N ASP A 201 34.72 -44.34 15.74
CA ASP A 201 36.01 -45.06 15.74
C ASP A 201 36.58 -45.20 17.17
N LEU A 202 36.50 -44.13 17.97
CA LEU A 202 36.92 -44.17 19.39
C LEU A 202 36.07 -45.13 20.24
N THR A 203 34.79 -45.34 19.89
CA THR A 203 33.96 -46.35 20.56
C THR A 203 34.30 -47.77 20.13
N GLU A 204 34.79 -48.00 18.91
CA GLU A 204 35.29 -49.32 18.49
C GLU A 204 36.64 -49.64 19.13
N ASP A 205 37.56 -48.67 19.25
CA ASP A 205 38.83 -48.83 19.97
C ASP A 205 38.61 -49.10 21.47
N PHE A 206 37.64 -48.44 22.11
CA PHE A 206 37.30 -48.70 23.52
C PHE A 206 36.64 -50.06 23.76
N VAL A 207 35.93 -50.61 22.77
CA VAL A 207 35.36 -51.96 22.84
C VAL A 207 36.45 -53.01 22.56
N GLY A 208 37.38 -52.76 21.63
CA GLY A 208 38.54 -53.62 21.37
C GLY A 208 39.46 -53.77 22.58
N VAL A 209 39.84 -52.67 23.23
CA VAL A 209 40.70 -52.69 24.44
C VAL A 209 40.02 -53.40 25.63
N LYS A 210 38.68 -53.46 25.67
CA LYS A 210 37.95 -54.12 26.75
C LYS A 210 37.82 -55.64 26.55
N ILE A 211 37.96 -56.14 25.32
CA ILE A 211 37.90 -57.57 25.00
C ILE A 211 39.25 -58.25 25.29
N ASP A 212 40.38 -57.58 25.03
CA ASP A 212 41.71 -58.16 25.27
C ASP A 212 42.08 -58.29 26.76
N ASN A 213 41.38 -57.59 27.65
CA ASN A 213 41.66 -57.62 29.10
C ASN A 213 40.85 -58.70 29.86
N TYR A 214 40.20 -59.63 29.14
CA TYR A 214 39.42 -60.73 29.69
C TYR A 214 39.94 -62.12 29.28
N ASP A 215 41.19 -62.24 28.86
CA ASP A 215 41.77 -63.53 28.50
C ASP A 215 43.25 -63.66 28.89
N ILE A 216 43.55 -63.71 30.20
CA ILE A 216 44.72 -64.42 30.73
C ILE A 216 44.33 -65.05 32.08
N LYS A 217 44.12 -66.37 32.06
CA LYS A 217 44.30 -67.28 33.20
C LYS A 217 45.78 -67.61 33.35
#